data_AF-A0A1X7AN96-F1
#
_entry.id   AF-A0A1X7AN96-F1
#
_cell.length_a   1.000
_cell.length_b   1.000
_cell.length_c   1.000
_cell.angle_alpha   90.00
_cell.angle_beta   90.00
_cell.angle_gamma   90.00
#
_symmetry.space_group_name_H-M   'P 1'
#
loop_
_entity.id
_entity.type
_entity.pdbx_description
1 polymer ?
#
loop_
_entity_poly.entity_id
_entity_poly.type
_entity_poly.pdbx_seq_one_letter_code
_entity_poly.pdbx_strand_id
1 'polypeptide(L)'
;MAISSKLKTLILLLVLGAPLASAELLSLERDGASEIMARIKATMNAQAAQDGSLVASEFSYQADGVEHIVNVTEPLPSRVLVDGEASGISLYRAQVNAQSAVLVMVWDDDDMMLSYHGDDEKRSIYEVAFSGNTAEKRKMEPEHPADHQGEGHAIDAELDVPEEFQPTQAEMSAAAVSGSSQPIRVYVFKHNDVKESIDSLIHEHFAWWVKQMDSINKRHMAQGNNALYSEIVVDFRTDKGIQSFNYKGNSSERLKELAKLMKAYKNSNVLGGSYKRTKFLLMTEKMINYKTLGVAYVGGQYGIAADDDDQVAAHELGHMFNGRHENADIIYNGWWCETILYWQHVPFRSSCHRYTDANKDTITNYLR
;
A
#
# COMPACT_ATOMS: atom_id res chain seq x y z
N MET A 1 -66.90 -4.11 4.24
CA MET A 1 -65.86 -4.20 3.19
C MET A 1 -65.59 -2.81 2.67
N ALA A 2 -64.41 -2.25 2.94
CA ALA A 2 -63.66 -1.30 2.10
C ALA A 2 -62.48 -0.76 2.93
N ILE A 3 -61.28 -1.21 2.55
CA ILE A 3 -59.99 -0.77 3.11
C ILE A 3 -59.59 0.51 2.37
N SER A 4 -59.34 1.58 3.10
CA SER A 4 -58.84 2.87 2.60
C SER A 4 -57.32 2.82 2.43
N SER A 5 -56.83 2.87 1.19
CA SER A 5 -55.40 2.96 0.85
C SER A 5 -54.89 4.39 0.98
N LYS A 6 -53.81 4.57 1.76
CA LYS A 6 -52.99 5.79 1.78
C LYS A 6 -52.06 5.79 0.58
N LEU A 7 -52.28 6.69 -0.37
CA LEU A 7 -51.34 6.99 -1.45
C LEU A 7 -50.23 7.89 -0.88
N LYS A 8 -48.98 7.41 -0.84
CA LYS A 8 -47.79 8.24 -0.61
C LYS A 8 -47.29 8.74 -1.96
N THR A 9 -47.27 10.05 -2.14
CA THR A 9 -46.67 10.74 -3.27
C THR A 9 -45.16 10.52 -3.27
N LEU A 10 -44.64 9.91 -4.34
CA LEU A 10 -43.21 9.82 -4.64
C LEU A 10 -42.82 11.09 -5.41
N ILE A 11 -41.97 11.94 -4.83
CA ILE A 11 -41.37 13.08 -5.54
C ILE A 11 -40.17 12.55 -6.31
N LEU A 12 -40.31 12.41 -7.63
CA LEU A 12 -39.21 12.18 -8.56
C LEU A 12 -38.60 13.54 -8.89
N LEU A 13 -37.43 13.86 -8.33
CA LEU A 13 -36.64 15.00 -8.80
C LEU A 13 -36.05 14.64 -10.17
N LEU A 14 -36.66 15.15 -11.25
CA LEU A 14 -36.00 15.24 -12.54
C LEU A 14 -34.91 16.33 -12.44
N VAL A 15 -33.65 15.91 -12.40
CA VAL A 15 -32.53 16.79 -12.75
C VAL A 15 -32.49 16.83 -14.28
N LEU A 16 -32.92 17.96 -14.86
CA LEU A 16 -32.82 18.21 -16.29
C LEU A 16 -31.35 18.36 -16.66
N GLY A 17 -30.85 17.37 -17.42
CA GLY A 17 -29.46 17.23 -17.81
C GLY A 17 -29.03 18.26 -18.85
N ALA A 18 -27.84 18.84 -18.63
CA ALA A 18 -26.96 19.15 -19.72
C ALA A 18 -26.55 17.81 -20.40
N PRO A 19 -26.35 17.77 -21.72
CA PRO A 19 -25.74 16.60 -22.35
C PRO A 19 -24.33 16.46 -21.78
N LEU A 20 -24.13 15.49 -20.88
CA LEU A 20 -22.81 14.94 -20.66
C LEU A 20 -22.37 14.41 -22.02
N ALA A 21 -21.48 15.12 -22.70
CA ALA A 21 -20.75 14.54 -23.81
C ALA A 21 -20.24 13.19 -23.30
N SER A 22 -20.60 12.09 -23.97
CA SER A 22 -20.04 10.80 -23.65
C SER A 22 -18.54 10.96 -23.74
N ALA A 23 -17.85 10.98 -22.59
CA ALA A 23 -16.41 11.06 -22.58
C ALA A 23 -15.92 9.89 -23.43
N GLU A 24 -15.19 10.19 -24.50
CA GLU A 24 -14.64 9.17 -25.37
C GLU A 24 -13.74 8.28 -24.52
N LEU A 25 -14.03 6.97 -24.51
CA LEU A 25 -13.19 6.00 -23.83
C LEU A 25 -11.83 5.97 -24.55
N LEU A 26 -10.77 6.25 -23.80
CA LEU A 26 -9.41 6.10 -24.32
C LEU A 26 -9.07 4.61 -24.41
N SER A 27 -8.26 4.24 -25.41
CA SER A 27 -7.71 2.88 -25.51
C SER A 27 -6.19 2.96 -25.62
N LEU A 28 -5.49 2.06 -24.94
CA LEU A 28 -4.03 2.01 -24.96
C LEU A 28 -3.47 1.86 -26.39
N GLU A 29 -4.12 1.03 -27.20
CA GLU A 29 -3.66 0.72 -28.56
C GLU A 29 -3.73 1.95 -29.47
N ARG A 30 -4.74 2.80 -29.29
CA ARG A 30 -4.98 4.01 -30.09
C ARG A 30 -4.22 5.21 -29.56
N ASP A 31 -4.34 5.43 -28.25
CA ASP A 31 -3.98 6.70 -27.61
C ASP A 31 -2.60 6.63 -26.94
N GLY A 32 -2.15 5.44 -26.54
CA GLY A 32 -0.89 5.22 -25.84
C GLY A 32 -0.91 5.64 -24.37
N ALA A 33 0.10 5.16 -23.62
CA ALA A 33 0.23 5.37 -22.18
C ALA A 33 0.35 6.86 -21.83
N SER A 34 1.20 7.62 -22.54
CA SER A 34 1.43 9.04 -22.26
C SER A 34 0.15 9.89 -22.37
N GLU A 35 -0.70 9.66 -23.39
CA GLU A 35 -1.97 10.40 -23.55
C GLU A 35 -2.98 10.01 -22.47
N ILE A 36 -3.07 8.72 -22.14
CA ILE A 36 -3.90 8.23 -21.04
C ILE A 36 -3.48 8.87 -19.71
N MET A 37 -2.18 8.87 -19.40
CA MET A 37 -1.61 9.50 -18.22
C MET A 37 -1.89 11.00 -18.17
N ALA A 38 -1.68 11.70 -19.28
CA ALA A 38 -1.96 13.13 -19.39
C ALA A 38 -3.45 13.42 -19.15
N ARG A 39 -4.36 12.58 -19.67
CA ARG A 39 -5.80 12.72 -19.45
C ARG A 39 -6.20 12.45 -18.01
N ILE A 40 -5.66 11.41 -17.38
CA ILE A 40 -5.90 11.12 -15.96
C ILE A 40 -5.41 12.32 -15.13
N LYS A 41 -4.20 12.81 -15.38
CA LYS A 41 -3.64 13.97 -14.67
C LYS A 41 -4.49 15.23 -14.84
N ALA A 42 -4.89 15.54 -16.06
CA ALA A 42 -5.73 16.69 -16.36
C ALA A 42 -7.07 16.59 -15.63
N THR A 43 -7.68 15.40 -15.63
CA THR A 43 -8.94 15.14 -14.95
C THR A 43 -8.80 15.32 -13.45
N MET A 44 -7.76 14.76 -12.84
CA MET A 44 -7.53 14.81 -11.39
C MET A 44 -7.10 16.23 -10.92
N ASN A 45 -6.33 16.97 -11.74
CA ASN A 45 -5.93 18.35 -11.43
C ASN A 45 -7.07 19.36 -11.63
N ALA A 46 -7.90 19.21 -12.68
CA ALA A 46 -9.05 20.07 -12.91
C ALA A 46 -10.15 19.86 -11.84
N GLN A 47 -10.25 18.66 -11.27
CA GLN A 47 -11.18 18.32 -10.18
C GLN A 47 -10.87 19.00 -8.86
N ALA A 48 -9.61 19.33 -8.58
CA ALA A 48 -9.24 20.14 -7.42
C ALA A 48 -9.77 21.59 -7.52
N ALA A 49 -10.18 22.03 -8.71
CA ALA A 49 -10.47 23.44 -9.00
C ALA A 49 -11.95 23.80 -9.17
N GLN A 50 -12.87 22.85 -9.39
CA GLN A 50 -14.27 23.20 -9.71
C GLN A 50 -15.30 22.82 -8.63
N ASP A 51 -15.89 21.63 -8.54
CA ASP A 51 -17.14 21.51 -7.73
C ASP A 51 -17.31 20.23 -6.91
N GLY A 52 -16.21 19.60 -6.45
CA GLY A 52 -16.29 18.44 -5.54
C GLY A 52 -16.95 17.18 -6.12
N SER A 53 -17.16 17.12 -7.43
CA SER A 53 -17.66 15.95 -8.15
C SER A 53 -16.50 15.18 -8.79
N LEU A 54 -16.28 13.95 -8.36
CA LEU A 54 -15.32 13.01 -8.96
C LEU A 54 -15.84 12.58 -10.34
N VAL A 55 -15.10 12.89 -11.41
CA VAL A 55 -15.29 12.28 -12.73
C VAL A 55 -14.22 11.21 -12.87
N ALA A 56 -14.60 9.93 -12.74
CA ALA A 56 -13.69 8.83 -12.98
C ALA A 56 -13.06 8.97 -14.37
N SER A 57 -11.76 8.73 -14.49
CA SER A 57 -11.11 8.56 -15.79
C SER A 57 -11.22 7.09 -16.17
N GLU A 58 -11.71 6.81 -17.38
CA GLU A 58 -11.84 5.45 -17.90
C GLU A 58 -10.92 5.30 -19.11
N PHE A 59 -10.21 4.18 -19.18
CA PHE A 59 -9.49 3.75 -20.37
C PHE A 59 -9.58 2.23 -20.52
N SER A 60 -9.38 1.71 -21.73
CA SER A 60 -9.27 0.27 -21.97
C SER A 60 -7.90 -0.15 -22.51
N TYR A 61 -7.57 -1.42 -22.33
CA TYR A 61 -6.42 -2.07 -22.95
C TYR A 61 -6.77 -3.52 -23.30
N GLN A 62 -6.07 -4.07 -24.28
CA GLN A 62 -6.16 -5.47 -24.68
C GLN A 62 -5.04 -6.27 -24.03
N ALA A 63 -5.38 -7.38 -23.39
CA ALA A 63 -4.41 -8.39 -22.96
C ALA A 63 -5.03 -9.78 -23.09
N ASP A 64 -4.25 -10.77 -23.50
CA ASP A 64 -4.70 -12.16 -23.68
C ASP A 64 -5.93 -12.31 -24.61
N GLY A 65 -6.13 -11.36 -25.53
CA GLY A 65 -7.30 -11.33 -26.43
C GLY A 65 -8.61 -10.88 -25.76
N VAL A 66 -8.53 -10.29 -24.56
CA VAL A 66 -9.66 -9.76 -23.80
C VAL A 66 -9.48 -8.26 -23.58
N GLU A 67 -10.57 -7.51 -23.73
CA GLU A 67 -10.62 -6.10 -23.37
C GLU A 67 -10.77 -5.94 -21.85
N HIS A 68 -9.91 -5.11 -21.27
CA HIS A 68 -9.94 -4.73 -19.87
C HIS A 68 -10.29 -3.26 -19.75
N ILE A 69 -11.33 -2.94 -18.96
CA ILE A 69 -11.75 -1.55 -18.70
C ILE A 69 -11.21 -1.13 -17.33
N VAL A 70 -10.40 -0.08 -17.33
CA VAL A 70 -9.79 0.51 -16.15
C VAL A 70 -10.52 1.78 -15.76
N ASN A 71 -11.10 1.77 -14.56
CA ASN A 71 -11.78 2.90 -13.95
C ASN A 71 -10.92 3.50 -12.85
N VAL A 72 -10.30 4.66 -13.12
CA VAL A 72 -9.47 5.41 -12.16
C VAL A 72 -10.36 6.40 -11.41
N THR A 73 -10.44 6.22 -10.09
CA THR A 73 -11.47 6.88 -9.27
C THR A 73 -10.96 8.09 -8.50
N GLU A 74 -9.80 7.97 -7.85
CA GLU A 74 -9.24 9.03 -6.99
C GLU A 74 -7.74 8.81 -6.76
N PRO A 75 -6.96 9.88 -6.53
CA PRO A 75 -5.59 9.75 -6.04
C PRO A 75 -5.57 9.20 -4.61
N LEU A 76 -4.60 8.35 -4.31
CA LEU A 76 -4.31 7.97 -2.93
C LEU A 76 -3.57 9.13 -2.24
N PRO A 77 -3.84 9.42 -0.95
CA PRO A 77 -3.22 10.53 -0.22
C PRO A 77 -1.78 10.17 0.15
N SER A 78 -0.89 10.15 -0.85
CA SER A 78 0.47 9.68 -0.70
C SER A 78 1.48 10.44 -1.55
N ARG A 79 2.74 10.45 -1.09
CA ARG A 79 3.90 10.90 -1.85
C ARG A 79 5.02 9.88 -1.76
N VAL A 80 5.71 9.70 -2.87
CA VAL A 80 6.96 8.96 -2.93
C VAL A 80 8.11 9.94 -3.08
N LEU A 81 9.11 9.82 -2.22
CA LEU A 81 10.30 10.65 -2.22
C LEU A 81 11.54 9.78 -2.37
N VAL A 82 12.59 10.35 -2.97
CA VAL A 82 13.95 9.80 -2.98
C VAL A 82 14.87 10.87 -2.38
N ASP A 83 15.52 10.54 -1.28
CA ASP A 83 16.36 11.44 -0.49
C ASP A 83 15.67 12.78 -0.16
N GLY A 84 14.35 12.74 0.04
CA GLY A 84 13.51 13.88 0.40
C GLY A 84 12.95 14.66 -0.78
N GLU A 85 13.39 14.36 -2.01
CA GLU A 85 12.91 14.97 -3.25
C GLU A 85 11.78 14.14 -3.87
N ALA A 86 10.84 14.76 -4.57
CA ALA A 86 9.72 14.05 -5.20
C ALA A 86 10.19 13.13 -6.33
N SER A 87 9.72 11.88 -6.36
CA SER A 87 10.18 10.86 -7.30
C SER A 87 9.41 10.78 -8.62
N GLY A 88 8.42 11.65 -8.84
CA GLY A 88 7.53 11.54 -9.99
C GLY A 88 6.59 10.33 -9.96
N ILE A 89 6.47 9.62 -8.83
CA ILE A 89 5.54 8.47 -8.69
C ILE A 89 4.23 8.94 -8.05
N SER A 90 3.10 8.50 -8.60
CA SER A 90 1.77 8.79 -8.07
C SER A 90 0.90 7.54 -8.04
N LEU A 91 0.08 7.41 -6.99
CA LEU A 91 -0.74 6.23 -6.75
C LEU A 91 -2.23 6.60 -6.80
N TYR A 92 -3.02 5.74 -7.43
CA TYR A 92 -4.45 5.96 -7.62
C TYR A 92 -5.24 4.71 -7.27
N ARG A 93 -6.43 4.92 -6.71
CA ARG A 93 -7.43 3.87 -6.60
C ARG A 93 -8.06 3.65 -7.97
N ALA A 94 -7.97 2.42 -8.44
CA ALA A 94 -8.57 2.02 -9.71
C ALA A 94 -9.46 0.78 -9.55
N GLN A 95 -10.19 0.46 -10.60
CA GLN A 95 -10.87 -0.82 -10.78
C GLN A 95 -10.59 -1.35 -12.18
N VAL A 96 -10.40 -2.66 -12.32
CA VAL A 96 -10.33 -3.35 -13.62
C VAL A 96 -11.53 -4.27 -13.70
N ASN A 97 -12.45 -4.04 -14.63
CA ASN A 97 -13.68 -4.83 -14.75
C ASN A 97 -14.43 -5.01 -13.41
N ALA A 98 -14.54 -3.93 -12.62
CA ALA A 98 -15.09 -3.86 -11.26
C ALA A 98 -14.25 -4.54 -10.14
N GLN A 99 -13.11 -5.14 -10.46
CA GLN A 99 -12.17 -5.67 -9.48
C GLN A 99 -11.30 -4.55 -8.91
N SER A 100 -11.09 -4.54 -7.59
CA SER A 100 -10.31 -3.47 -6.95
C SER A 100 -8.84 -3.53 -7.38
N ALA A 101 -8.30 -2.38 -7.79
CA ALA A 101 -6.93 -2.26 -8.31
C ALA A 101 -6.17 -1.11 -7.64
N VAL A 102 -4.86 -1.04 -7.88
CA VAL A 102 -4.03 0.15 -7.65
C VAL A 102 -3.29 0.46 -8.93
N LEU A 103 -3.39 1.70 -9.39
CA LEU A 103 -2.62 2.22 -10.51
C LEU A 103 -1.46 3.05 -9.96
N VAL A 104 -0.24 2.71 -10.40
CA VAL A 104 0.98 3.46 -10.16
C VAL A 104 1.37 4.13 -11.48
N MET A 105 1.62 5.43 -11.43
CA MET A 105 2.07 6.21 -12.59
C MET A 105 3.46 6.80 -12.30
N VAL A 106 4.40 6.61 -13.23
CA VAL A 106 5.77 7.12 -13.18
C VAL A 106 5.91 8.21 -14.24
N TRP A 107 5.84 9.48 -13.83
CA TRP A 107 5.69 10.60 -14.76
C TRP A 107 6.91 10.88 -15.64
N ASP A 108 8.11 10.56 -15.16
CA ASP A 108 9.34 10.91 -15.89
C ASP A 108 9.65 9.91 -17.01
N ASP A 109 9.09 8.69 -16.93
CA ASP A 109 9.34 7.59 -17.87
C ASP A 109 8.10 7.26 -18.73
N ASP A 110 6.97 7.97 -18.55
CA ASP A 110 5.68 7.69 -19.20
C ASP A 110 5.18 6.24 -18.99
N ASP A 111 5.60 5.64 -17.88
CA ASP A 111 5.25 4.27 -17.53
C ASP A 111 4.08 4.25 -16.54
N MET A 112 3.20 3.25 -16.73
CA MET A 112 2.17 2.92 -15.74
C MET A 112 2.29 1.46 -15.33
N MET A 113 1.99 1.18 -14.07
CA MET A 113 1.89 -0.16 -13.55
C MET A 113 0.55 -0.33 -12.85
N LEU A 114 -0.21 -1.36 -13.21
CA LEU A 114 -1.53 -1.63 -12.66
C LEU A 114 -1.54 -3.01 -12.00
N SER A 115 -1.91 -3.04 -10.72
CA SER A 115 -2.03 -4.28 -9.96
C SER A 115 -3.49 -4.55 -9.60
N TYR A 116 -4.00 -5.74 -9.92
CA TYR A 116 -5.36 -6.19 -9.59
C TYR A 116 -5.44 -7.72 -9.45
N HIS A 117 -6.40 -8.21 -8.66
CA HIS A 117 -6.71 -9.64 -8.61
C HIS A 117 -7.51 -10.03 -9.84
N GLY A 118 -7.09 -11.00 -10.65
CA GLY A 118 -7.84 -11.35 -11.88
C GLY A 118 -9.00 -12.33 -11.65
N ASP A 119 -9.87 -12.42 -12.66
CA ASP A 119 -11.11 -13.21 -12.64
C ASP A 119 -10.90 -14.73 -12.66
N ASP A 120 -9.88 -15.21 -13.39
CA ASP A 120 -9.81 -16.63 -13.79
C ASP A 120 -9.33 -17.59 -12.70
N GLU A 121 -8.71 -17.10 -11.63
CA GLU A 121 -8.21 -18.00 -10.57
C GLU A 121 -8.36 -17.48 -9.13
N LYS A 122 -8.76 -16.22 -8.88
CA LYS A 122 -8.81 -15.55 -7.55
C LYS A 122 -7.56 -15.67 -6.66
N ARG A 123 -6.52 -16.35 -7.15
CA ARG A 123 -5.21 -16.62 -6.55
C ARG A 123 -4.15 -15.67 -7.10
N SER A 124 -4.36 -15.18 -8.32
CA SER A 124 -3.37 -14.47 -9.11
C SER A 124 -3.57 -12.97 -9.03
N ILE A 125 -2.54 -12.26 -8.60
CA ILE A 125 -2.41 -10.83 -8.88
C ILE A 125 -1.85 -10.73 -10.29
N TYR A 126 -2.44 -9.84 -11.07
CA TYR A 126 -1.89 -9.46 -12.36
C TYR A 126 -1.27 -8.09 -12.22
N GLU A 127 -0.09 -7.97 -12.79
CA GLU A 127 0.53 -6.69 -13.04
C GLU A 127 0.52 -6.42 -14.52
N VAL A 128 0.20 -5.19 -14.87
CA VAL A 128 0.21 -4.72 -16.24
C VAL A 128 1.14 -3.53 -16.30
N ALA A 129 2.26 -3.71 -16.99
CA ALA A 129 3.16 -2.62 -17.35
C ALA A 129 2.70 -2.03 -18.67
N PHE A 130 2.49 -0.72 -18.69
CA PHE A 130 2.11 0.03 -19.88
C PHE A 130 3.30 0.86 -20.34
N SER A 131 3.70 0.66 -21.59
CA SER A 131 4.74 1.48 -22.22
C SER A 131 4.37 1.72 -23.69
N GLY A 132 4.32 2.99 -24.08
CA GLY A 132 3.78 3.40 -25.38
C GLY A 132 2.37 2.86 -25.60
N ASN A 133 2.15 2.12 -26.69
CA ASN A 133 0.83 1.55 -27.03
C ASN A 133 0.72 0.06 -26.67
N THR A 134 1.56 -0.43 -25.76
CA THR A 134 1.64 -1.84 -25.38
C THR A 134 1.36 -2.04 -23.90
N ALA A 135 0.64 -3.12 -23.59
CA ALA A 135 0.42 -3.62 -22.24
C ALA A 135 1.07 -4.98 -22.12
N GLU A 136 2.02 -5.11 -21.21
CA GLU A 136 2.58 -6.39 -20.83
C GLU A 136 1.93 -6.83 -19.51
N LYS A 137 1.05 -7.83 -19.61
CA LYS A 137 0.38 -8.43 -18.46
C LYS A 137 1.20 -9.62 -17.97
N ARG A 138 1.72 -9.53 -16.75
CA ARG A 138 2.36 -10.64 -16.05
C ARG A 138 1.48 -11.12 -14.91
N LYS A 139 1.39 -12.44 -14.73
CA LYS A 139 0.86 -13.02 -13.51
C LYS A 139 1.97 -12.97 -12.45
N MET A 140 1.71 -12.32 -11.33
CA MET A 140 2.60 -12.39 -10.18
C MET A 140 2.47 -13.79 -9.59
N GLU A 141 3.51 -14.59 -9.75
CA GLU A 141 3.71 -15.78 -8.93
C GLU A 141 4.64 -15.36 -7.81
N PRO A 142 4.30 -15.59 -6.53
CA PRO A 142 5.24 -15.38 -5.45
C PRO A 142 6.53 -16.13 -5.79
N GLU A 143 7.66 -15.43 -5.91
CA GLU A 143 8.97 -16.06 -6.06
C GLU A 143 9.37 -16.70 -4.73
N HIS A 144 8.65 -17.76 -4.35
CA HIS A 144 9.07 -18.53 -3.19
C HIS A 144 10.31 -19.32 -3.53
N PRO A 145 11.28 -19.41 -2.60
CA PRO A 145 12.29 -20.44 -2.70
C PRO A 145 11.58 -21.80 -2.65
N ALA A 146 11.43 -22.43 -3.82
CA ALA A 146 10.80 -23.73 -4.04
C ALA A 146 11.47 -24.90 -3.27
N ASP A 147 12.51 -24.61 -2.49
CA ASP A 147 13.40 -25.56 -1.83
C ASP A 147 12.79 -26.18 -0.55
N HIS A 148 11.98 -25.43 0.22
CA HIS A 148 11.68 -25.84 1.59
C HIS A 148 10.36 -26.62 1.71
N GLN A 149 10.38 -27.89 1.28
CA GLN A 149 9.51 -29.04 1.61
C GLN A 149 8.19 -28.82 2.40
N GLY A 150 7.33 -27.88 1.98
CA GLY A 150 5.97 -27.73 2.52
C GLY A 150 5.85 -27.20 3.95
N GLU A 151 6.95 -26.85 4.62
CA GLU A 151 6.93 -26.13 5.90
C GLU A 151 6.89 -24.63 5.58
N GLY A 152 5.71 -24.00 5.68
CA GLY A 152 5.55 -22.56 5.37
C GLY A 152 6.54 -21.67 6.14
N HIS A 153 6.93 -20.54 5.56
CA HIS A 153 7.88 -19.60 6.16
C HIS A 153 7.20 -18.79 7.26
N ALA A 154 7.87 -18.61 8.40
CA ALA A 154 7.40 -17.65 9.39
C ALA A 154 7.70 -16.26 8.84
N ILE A 155 6.71 -15.37 8.80
CA ILE A 155 7.00 -13.99 8.39
C ILE A 155 7.84 -13.34 9.49
N ASP A 156 7.42 -13.42 10.77
CA ASP A 156 8.28 -13.13 11.93
C ASP A 156 7.80 -13.82 13.23
N ALA A 157 8.50 -13.57 14.35
CA ALA A 157 7.94 -13.70 15.69
C ALA A 157 7.72 -12.31 16.30
N GLU A 158 6.52 -12.01 16.81
CA GLU A 158 6.19 -10.67 17.33
C GLU A 158 7.22 -10.21 18.39
N LEU A 159 7.99 -9.17 18.08
CA LEU A 159 9.00 -8.64 18.98
C LEU A 159 8.47 -7.42 19.75
N ASP A 160 8.58 -7.48 21.07
CA ASP A 160 8.39 -6.29 21.90
C ASP A 160 9.50 -5.26 21.66
N VAL A 161 9.15 -3.98 21.74
CA VAL A 161 10.10 -2.87 21.62
C VAL A 161 11.06 -2.90 22.82
N PRO A 162 12.38 -3.07 22.64
CA PRO A 162 13.36 -3.00 23.72
C PRO A 162 13.33 -1.63 24.40
N GLU A 163 13.63 -1.58 25.70
CA GLU A 163 13.61 -0.36 26.53
C GLU A 163 14.38 0.81 25.88
N GLU A 164 15.53 0.54 25.26
CA GLU A 164 16.37 1.53 24.58
C GLU A 164 15.72 2.19 23.34
N PHE A 165 14.63 1.61 22.81
CA PHE A 165 13.87 2.10 21.66
C PHE A 165 12.44 2.53 22.02
N GLN A 166 12.04 2.40 23.29
CA GLN A 166 10.78 2.94 23.77
C GLN A 166 10.79 4.47 23.61
N PRO A 167 9.64 5.09 23.26
CA PRO A 167 9.55 6.53 23.15
C PRO A 167 9.83 7.18 24.51
N THR A 168 10.59 8.26 24.49
CA THR A 168 10.82 9.07 25.69
C THR A 168 9.52 9.74 26.16
N GLN A 169 9.46 10.17 27.43
CA GLN A 169 8.30 10.92 27.94
C GLN A 169 8.01 12.18 27.10
N ALA A 170 9.04 12.83 26.59
CA ALA A 170 8.90 13.98 25.70
C ALA A 170 8.26 13.58 24.35
N GLU A 171 8.70 12.47 23.75
CA GLU A 171 8.10 11.94 22.50
C GLU A 171 6.65 11.48 22.71
N MET A 172 6.34 10.83 23.83
CA MET A 172 4.96 10.46 24.19
C MET A 172 4.07 11.69 24.37
N SER A 173 4.57 12.73 25.04
CA SER A 173 3.84 13.98 25.24
C SER A 173 3.63 14.72 23.91
N ALA A 174 4.65 14.78 23.05
CA ALA A 174 4.54 15.36 21.71
C ALA A 174 3.57 14.58 20.82
N ALA A 175 3.55 13.25 20.92
CA ALA A 175 2.60 12.40 20.20
C ALA A 175 1.15 12.65 20.62
N ALA A 176 0.89 12.88 21.91
CA ALA A 176 -0.45 13.17 22.43
C ALA A 176 -1.02 14.52 21.96
N VAL A 177 -0.14 15.47 21.59
CA VAL A 177 -0.52 16.79 21.07
C VAL A 177 -0.49 16.84 19.54
N SER A 178 0.09 15.82 18.89
CA SER A 178 0.16 15.69 17.43
C SER A 178 -1.22 15.34 16.85
N GLY A 179 -1.93 16.37 16.39
CA GLY A 179 -3.28 16.22 15.82
C GLY A 179 -3.34 15.42 14.50
N SER A 180 -4.57 15.15 14.09
CA SER A 180 -5.04 14.44 12.87
C SER A 180 -4.49 14.92 11.51
N SER A 181 -3.62 15.93 11.50
CA SER A 181 -3.12 16.59 10.28
C SER A 181 -1.68 16.23 9.92
N GLN A 182 -0.98 15.46 10.75
CA GLN A 182 0.41 15.08 10.48
C GLN A 182 0.49 13.87 9.54
N PRO A 183 1.45 13.86 8.59
CA PRO A 183 1.63 12.74 7.69
C PRO A 183 2.13 11.51 8.46
N ILE A 184 1.84 10.32 7.95
CA ILE A 184 2.63 9.13 8.23
C ILE A 184 3.85 9.18 7.32
N ARG A 185 5.05 8.95 7.86
CA ARG A 185 6.28 8.91 7.09
C ARG A 185 7.01 7.60 7.31
N VAL A 186 7.26 6.88 6.24
CA VAL A 186 8.06 5.65 6.22
C VAL A 186 9.35 5.96 5.50
N TYR A 187 10.46 5.95 6.23
CA TYR A 187 11.80 6.02 5.67
C TYR A 187 12.22 4.61 5.26
N VAL A 188 12.40 4.39 3.97
CA VAL A 188 12.76 3.09 3.39
C VAL A 188 14.22 3.14 2.98
N PHE A 189 14.99 2.13 3.35
CA PHE A 189 16.35 1.96 2.88
C PHE A 189 16.37 0.72 2.00
N LYS A 190 16.71 0.90 0.73
CA LYS A 190 16.95 -0.21 -0.19
C LYS A 190 18.36 -0.75 0.06
N HIS A 191 18.48 -1.98 0.56
CA HIS A 191 19.78 -2.62 0.75
C HIS A 191 20.49 -2.83 -0.59
N ASN A 192 21.82 -2.87 -0.58
CA ASN A 192 22.66 -2.96 -1.79
C ASN A 192 22.48 -4.26 -2.58
N ASP A 193 21.86 -5.29 -2.00
CA ASP A 193 21.61 -6.56 -2.68
C ASP A 193 20.27 -6.61 -3.43
N VAL A 194 19.35 -5.67 -3.15
CA VAL A 194 18.05 -5.54 -3.80
C VAL A 194 18.27 -5.04 -5.24
N LYS A 195 17.78 -5.77 -6.23
CA LYS A 195 17.96 -5.42 -7.65
C LYS A 195 16.87 -4.50 -8.17
N GLU A 196 15.69 -4.62 -7.58
CA GLU A 196 14.42 -4.01 -7.97
C GLU A 196 14.52 -2.49 -7.93
N SER A 197 13.92 -1.83 -8.92
CA SER A 197 13.86 -0.36 -8.96
C SER A 197 12.95 0.19 -7.85
N ILE A 198 13.03 1.49 -7.57
CA ILE A 198 12.17 2.11 -6.55
C ILE A 198 10.70 2.05 -6.96
N ASP A 199 10.41 2.25 -8.26
CA ASP A 199 9.08 2.10 -8.85
C ASP A 199 8.54 0.68 -8.71
N SER A 200 9.35 -0.37 -8.98
CA SER A 200 8.97 -1.77 -8.74
C SER A 200 8.64 -2.00 -7.28
N LEU A 201 9.53 -1.60 -6.36
CA LEU A 201 9.31 -1.75 -4.92
C LEU A 201 8.03 -1.04 -4.46
N ILE A 202 7.77 0.18 -4.97
CA ILE A 202 6.53 0.89 -4.69
C ILE A 202 5.33 0.10 -5.19
N HIS A 203 5.38 -0.38 -6.43
CA HIS A 203 4.29 -1.09 -7.06
C HIS A 203 3.94 -2.40 -6.33
N GLU A 204 4.95 -3.23 -6.11
CA GLU A 204 4.80 -4.59 -5.58
C GLU A 204 4.48 -4.57 -4.08
N HIS A 205 5.18 -3.73 -3.29
CA HIS A 205 5.12 -3.82 -1.82
C HIS A 205 4.32 -2.70 -1.16
N PHE A 206 4.45 -1.45 -1.62
CA PHE A 206 3.91 -0.30 -0.90
C PHE A 206 2.54 0.13 -1.40
N ALA A 207 2.21 -0.05 -2.67
CA ALA A 207 0.98 0.44 -3.28
C ALA A 207 -0.28 -0.13 -2.63
N TRP A 208 -0.29 -1.44 -2.38
CA TRP A 208 -1.36 -2.12 -1.66
C TRP A 208 -1.44 -1.69 -0.20
N TRP A 209 -0.30 -1.54 0.48
CA TRP A 209 -0.25 -1.06 1.86
C TRP A 209 -0.81 0.37 1.98
N VAL A 210 -0.42 1.29 1.11
CA VAL A 210 -0.95 2.67 1.05
C VAL A 210 -2.47 2.66 0.89
N LYS A 211 -3.00 1.83 -0.03
CA LYS A 211 -4.45 1.65 -0.21
C LYS A 211 -5.14 1.10 1.03
N GLN A 212 -4.53 0.16 1.76
CA GLN A 212 -5.10 -0.37 3.00
C GLN A 212 -5.13 0.68 4.11
N MET A 213 -4.06 1.44 4.27
CA MET A 213 -4.02 2.55 5.22
C MET A 213 -5.07 3.60 4.87
N ASP A 214 -5.20 4.01 3.59
CA ASP A 214 -6.26 4.93 3.15
C ASP A 214 -7.66 4.39 3.49
N SER A 215 -7.87 3.09 3.33
CA SER A 215 -9.13 2.44 3.68
C SER A 215 -9.40 2.48 5.20
N ILE A 216 -8.37 2.36 6.04
CA ILE A 216 -8.46 2.55 7.50
C ILE A 216 -8.85 4.01 7.81
N ASN A 217 -8.19 4.97 7.18
CA ASN A 217 -8.46 6.40 7.37
C ASN A 217 -9.90 6.75 6.99
N LYS A 218 -10.36 6.29 5.81
CA LYS A 218 -11.74 6.48 5.34
C LYS A 218 -12.78 5.81 6.24
N ARG A 219 -12.52 4.58 6.71
CA ARG A 219 -13.38 3.91 7.69
C ARG A 219 -13.51 4.74 8.97
N HIS A 220 -12.42 5.35 9.44
CA HIS A 220 -12.44 6.20 10.64
C HIS A 220 -13.24 7.48 10.43
N MET A 221 -13.06 8.15 9.28
CA MET A 221 -13.80 9.38 8.93
C MET A 221 -15.29 9.12 8.70
N ALA A 222 -15.65 7.99 8.11
CA ALA A 222 -17.06 7.59 7.92
C ALA A 222 -17.83 7.44 9.24
N GLN A 223 -17.14 7.30 10.37
CA GLN A 223 -17.72 7.30 11.71
C GLN A 223 -17.89 8.71 12.31
N GLY A 224 -17.65 9.78 11.53
CA GLY A 224 -17.77 11.17 11.96
C GLY A 224 -16.54 11.74 12.66
N ASN A 225 -15.38 11.07 12.56
CA ASN A 225 -14.13 11.54 13.15
C ASN A 225 -13.27 12.33 12.14
N ASN A 226 -12.28 13.07 12.64
CA ASN A 226 -11.24 13.66 11.80
C ASN A 226 -10.35 12.57 11.20
N ALA A 227 -9.65 12.88 10.10
CA ALA A 227 -8.68 11.98 9.50
C ALA A 227 -7.63 11.50 10.52
N LEU A 228 -7.16 10.25 10.44
CA LEU A 228 -6.05 9.77 11.27
C LEU A 228 -4.73 10.45 10.91
N TYR A 229 -4.54 10.80 9.64
CA TYR A 229 -3.37 11.46 9.08
C TYR A 229 -3.75 12.22 7.81
N SER A 230 -2.91 13.15 7.38
CA SER A 230 -3.12 13.94 6.15
C SER A 230 -2.69 13.20 4.89
N GLU A 231 -1.54 12.53 4.92
CA GLU A 231 -0.98 11.78 3.81
C GLU A 231 -0.02 10.68 4.31
N ILE A 232 0.38 9.79 3.41
CA ILE A 232 1.44 8.79 3.61
C ILE A 232 2.65 9.18 2.75
N VAL A 233 3.80 9.34 3.37
CA VAL A 233 5.05 9.64 2.68
C VAL A 233 5.96 8.42 2.75
N VAL A 234 6.26 7.81 1.61
CA VAL A 234 7.27 6.76 1.48
C VAL A 234 8.54 7.43 0.93
N ASP A 235 9.58 7.52 1.76
CA ASP A 235 10.81 8.27 1.45
C ASP A 235 11.97 7.29 1.40
N PHE A 236 12.42 6.96 0.18
CA PHE A 236 13.59 6.11 -0.04
C PHE A 236 14.86 6.91 0.25
N ARG A 237 15.65 6.47 1.22
CA ARG A 237 16.83 7.18 1.71
C ARG A 237 18.10 6.42 1.39
N THR A 238 19.13 7.18 1.07
CA THR A 238 20.50 6.70 0.89
C THR A 238 21.27 6.87 2.20
N ASP A 239 21.85 5.78 2.69
CA ASP A 239 22.82 5.77 3.78
C ASP A 239 23.72 4.53 3.64
N LYS A 240 25.01 4.75 3.42
CA LYS A 240 25.94 3.65 3.14
C LYS A 240 26.00 2.61 4.27
N GLY A 241 25.85 3.04 5.52
CA GLY A 241 25.92 2.13 6.68
C GLY A 241 24.68 1.26 6.81
N ILE A 242 23.50 1.82 6.54
CA ILE A 242 22.23 1.09 6.58
C ILE A 242 22.07 0.20 5.33
N GLN A 243 22.41 0.70 4.15
CA GLN A 243 22.25 -0.03 2.89
C GLN A 243 23.26 -1.17 2.71
N SER A 244 24.35 -1.20 3.47
CA SER A 244 25.28 -2.34 3.52
C SER A 244 25.19 -3.13 4.82
N PHE A 245 24.09 -2.98 5.57
CA PHE A 245 23.92 -3.65 6.86
C PHE A 245 23.91 -5.17 6.69
N ASN A 246 24.72 -5.89 7.47
CA ASN A 246 24.71 -7.35 7.46
C ASN A 246 23.46 -7.89 8.18
N TYR A 247 22.38 -8.03 7.41
CA TYR A 247 21.06 -8.41 7.90
C TYR A 247 20.89 -9.92 8.09
N LYS A 248 21.87 -10.76 7.71
CA LYS A 248 21.75 -12.22 7.85
C LYS A 248 22.01 -12.69 9.28
N GLY A 249 21.20 -13.62 9.78
CA GLY A 249 21.42 -14.29 11.07
C GLY A 249 20.18 -14.33 11.97
N ASN A 250 20.40 -14.20 13.28
CA ASN A 250 19.29 -14.15 14.25
C ASN A 250 18.48 -12.85 14.07
N SER A 251 17.20 -12.97 13.72
CA SER A 251 16.35 -11.83 13.35
C SER A 251 16.22 -10.79 14.46
N SER A 252 16.03 -11.20 15.72
CA SER A 252 15.93 -10.27 16.86
C SER A 252 17.23 -9.49 17.09
N GLU A 253 18.38 -10.16 16.99
CA GLU A 253 19.69 -9.50 17.13
C GLU A 253 19.95 -8.53 15.96
N ARG A 254 19.66 -8.97 14.72
CA ARG A 254 19.85 -8.14 13.52
C ARG A 254 18.95 -6.91 13.56
N LEU A 255 17.67 -7.05 13.94
CA LEU A 255 16.77 -5.91 14.10
C LEU A 255 17.27 -4.94 15.18
N LYS A 256 17.74 -5.47 16.32
CA LYS A 256 18.27 -4.63 17.40
C LYS A 256 19.47 -3.80 16.93
N GLU A 257 20.41 -4.40 16.21
CA GLU A 257 21.57 -3.70 15.67
C GLU A 257 21.20 -2.66 14.61
N LEU A 258 20.30 -3.02 13.68
CA LEU A 258 19.80 -2.11 12.66
C LEU A 258 19.06 -0.92 13.28
N ALA A 259 18.21 -1.16 14.28
CA ALA A 259 17.45 -0.13 14.98
C ALA A 259 18.37 0.91 15.64
N LYS A 260 19.57 0.50 16.11
CA LYS A 260 20.59 1.46 16.59
C LYS A 260 21.10 2.35 15.47
N LEU A 261 21.39 1.79 14.29
CA LEU A 261 21.84 2.54 13.12
C LEU A 261 20.76 3.52 12.63
N MET A 262 19.52 3.05 12.47
CA MET A 262 18.40 3.89 12.06
C MET A 262 18.07 4.99 13.09
N LYS A 263 18.16 4.70 14.38
CA LYS A 263 18.02 5.71 15.44
C LYS A 263 19.13 6.77 15.36
N ALA A 264 20.37 6.36 15.13
CA ALA A 264 21.49 7.28 14.93
C ALA A 264 21.34 8.13 13.66
N TYR A 265 20.81 7.54 12.58
CA TYR A 265 20.48 8.23 11.34
C TYR A 265 19.36 9.28 11.56
N LYS A 266 18.26 8.90 12.21
CA LYS A 266 17.16 9.80 12.61
C LYS A 266 17.69 11.02 13.35
N ASN A 267 18.55 10.79 14.35
CA ASN A 267 19.09 11.86 15.19
C ASN A 267 20.05 12.77 14.42
N SER A 268 20.95 12.18 13.62
CA SER A 268 21.97 12.94 12.86
C SER A 268 21.37 13.80 11.75
N ASN A 269 20.27 13.33 11.14
CA ASN A 269 19.56 14.05 10.07
C ASN A 269 18.39 14.90 10.60
N VAL A 270 18.21 14.97 11.93
CA VAL A 270 17.14 15.74 12.59
C VAL A 270 15.75 15.41 12.01
N LEU A 271 15.52 14.12 11.74
CA LEU A 271 14.25 13.67 11.17
C LEU A 271 13.16 13.77 12.23
N GLY A 272 12.25 14.72 12.02
CA GLY A 272 11.13 14.99 12.91
C GLY A 272 10.00 13.95 12.83
N GLY A 273 8.93 14.25 13.56
CA GLY A 273 7.69 13.47 13.58
C GLY A 273 7.51 12.61 14.82
N SER A 274 6.25 12.30 15.10
CA SER A 274 5.87 11.43 16.22
C SER A 274 6.32 10.00 15.97
N TYR A 275 6.75 9.28 17.01
CA TYR A 275 7.11 7.86 16.90
C TYR A 275 5.95 7.00 16.36
N LYS A 276 4.70 7.41 16.60
CA LYS A 276 3.50 6.78 16.04
C LYS A 276 3.42 6.89 14.52
N ARG A 277 4.00 7.94 13.93
CA ARG A 277 3.84 8.28 12.51
C ARG A 277 5.12 8.15 11.70
N THR A 278 6.28 8.13 12.36
CA THR A 278 7.58 7.99 11.71
C THR A 278 8.09 6.56 11.84
N LYS A 279 8.29 5.88 10.72
CA LYS A 279 8.70 4.47 10.62
C LYS A 279 9.97 4.35 9.77
N PHE A 280 10.77 3.32 10.02
CA PHE A 280 12.02 3.04 9.33
C PHE A 280 12.05 1.56 8.93
N LEU A 281 12.27 1.28 7.65
CA LEU A 281 12.24 -0.06 7.08
C LEU A 281 13.49 -0.28 6.23
N LEU A 282 14.17 -1.42 6.41
CA LEU A 282 15.20 -1.89 5.48
C LEU A 282 14.57 -2.93 4.55
N MET A 283 14.57 -2.67 3.25
CA MET A 283 14.24 -3.65 2.22
C MET A 283 15.49 -4.44 1.86
N THR A 284 15.40 -5.77 1.83
CA THR A 284 16.51 -6.68 1.51
C THR A 284 16.09 -7.66 0.42
N GLU A 285 17.01 -8.09 -0.44
CA GLU A 285 16.64 -9.02 -1.53
C GLU A 285 16.12 -10.37 -0.98
N LYS A 286 16.75 -10.87 0.08
CA LYS A 286 16.52 -12.24 0.57
C LYS A 286 16.14 -12.28 2.05
N MET A 287 15.55 -13.38 2.47
CA MET A 287 15.22 -13.67 3.89
C MET A 287 16.37 -13.41 4.88
N ILE A 288 16.06 -12.98 6.10
CA ILE A 288 17.02 -12.73 7.20
C ILE A 288 17.77 -14.00 7.59
N ASN A 289 17.07 -15.13 7.60
CA ASN A 289 17.61 -16.48 7.78
C ASN A 289 16.70 -17.48 7.04
N TYR A 290 16.96 -18.79 7.17
CA TYR A 290 16.24 -19.85 6.45
C TYR A 290 14.71 -19.90 6.69
N LYS A 291 14.18 -19.14 7.66
CA LYS A 291 12.76 -19.19 8.06
C LYS A 291 12.08 -17.82 8.19
N THR A 292 12.79 -16.70 8.09
CA THR A 292 12.28 -15.38 8.48
C THR A 292 12.40 -14.40 7.33
N LEU A 293 11.24 -14.04 6.75
CA LEU A 293 11.12 -13.08 5.65
C LEU A 293 11.22 -11.63 6.13
N GLY A 294 10.70 -11.31 7.31
CA GLY A 294 10.75 -9.99 7.88
C GLY A 294 10.86 -10.02 9.40
N VAL A 295 11.06 -8.86 10.00
CA VAL A 295 10.95 -8.71 11.45
C VAL A 295 10.72 -7.26 11.81
N ALA A 296 9.84 -7.00 12.76
CA ALA A 296 9.57 -5.65 13.25
C ALA A 296 9.22 -5.61 14.74
N TYR A 297 9.43 -4.45 15.36
CA TYR A 297 8.94 -4.24 16.71
C TYR A 297 7.47 -3.83 16.71
N VAL A 298 6.65 -4.54 17.47
CA VAL A 298 5.21 -4.26 17.54
C VAL A 298 4.96 -2.91 18.24
N GLY A 299 4.28 -2.01 17.54
CA GLY A 299 4.07 -0.61 17.95
C GLY A 299 5.33 0.26 17.90
N GLY A 300 6.46 -0.29 17.43
CA GLY A 300 7.75 0.36 17.32
C GLY A 300 7.94 1.16 16.03
N GLN A 301 9.20 1.53 15.76
CA GLN A 301 9.58 2.35 14.60
C GLN A 301 10.47 1.63 13.57
N TYR A 302 10.93 0.41 13.83
CA TYR A 302 12.01 -0.22 13.05
C TYR A 302 11.58 -1.62 12.58
N GLY A 303 11.93 -1.95 11.33
CA GLY A 303 11.71 -3.27 10.75
C GLY A 303 12.66 -3.60 9.59
N ILE A 304 12.70 -4.87 9.21
CA ILE A 304 13.39 -5.42 8.04
C ILE A 304 12.35 -6.22 7.24
N ALA A 305 12.29 -6.04 5.93
CA ALA A 305 11.41 -6.80 5.05
C ALA A 305 12.19 -7.33 3.84
N ALA A 306 12.04 -8.61 3.54
CA ALA A 306 12.54 -9.21 2.31
C ALA A 306 11.63 -8.90 1.12
N ASP A 307 12.25 -8.76 -0.05
CA ASP A 307 11.62 -8.58 -1.35
C ASP A 307 11.01 -9.89 -1.91
N ASP A 308 11.46 -11.05 -1.40
CA ASP A 308 11.01 -12.40 -1.80
C ASP A 308 9.47 -12.63 -1.73
N ASP A 309 8.70 -11.76 -1.07
CA ASP A 309 7.23 -11.83 -1.00
C ASP A 309 6.59 -10.42 -0.88
N ASP A 310 5.60 -10.16 -1.74
CA ASP A 310 4.95 -8.86 -1.92
C ASP A 310 4.31 -8.32 -0.64
N GLN A 311 3.84 -9.21 0.25
CA GLN A 311 3.13 -8.82 1.47
C GLN A 311 4.05 -8.47 2.65
N VAL A 312 5.34 -8.81 2.60
CA VAL A 312 6.24 -8.76 3.77
C VAL A 312 6.39 -7.33 4.27
N ALA A 313 6.64 -6.35 3.40
CA ALA A 313 6.74 -4.96 3.82
C ALA A 313 5.45 -4.46 4.52
N ALA A 314 4.28 -4.84 3.99
CA ALA A 314 2.99 -4.49 4.58
C ALA A 314 2.75 -5.21 5.93
N HIS A 315 3.26 -6.45 6.07
CA HIS A 315 3.23 -7.21 7.33
C HIS A 315 4.03 -6.48 8.41
N GLU A 316 5.29 -6.17 8.12
CA GLU A 316 6.18 -5.51 9.08
C GLU A 316 5.71 -4.11 9.45
N LEU A 317 5.25 -3.33 8.47
CA LEU A 317 4.63 -2.03 8.74
C LEU A 317 3.38 -2.20 9.61
N GLY A 318 2.57 -3.24 9.37
CA GLY A 318 1.42 -3.58 10.20
C GLY A 318 1.79 -3.75 11.68
N HIS A 319 2.86 -4.51 11.97
CA HIS A 319 3.39 -4.63 13.32
C HIS A 319 3.85 -3.30 13.89
N MET A 320 4.56 -2.48 13.12
CA MET A 320 5.01 -1.16 13.58
C MET A 320 3.83 -0.22 13.91
N PHE A 321 2.64 -0.45 13.34
CA PHE A 321 1.38 0.21 13.71
C PHE A 321 0.54 -0.58 14.73
N ASN A 322 1.19 -1.44 15.52
CA ASN A 322 0.63 -2.24 16.61
C ASN A 322 -0.31 -3.38 16.17
N GLY A 323 -0.37 -3.71 14.88
CA GLY A 323 -1.07 -4.89 14.40
C GLY A 323 -0.49 -6.20 14.96
N ARG A 324 -1.31 -7.24 15.05
CA ARG A 324 -1.00 -8.52 15.68
C ARG A 324 -1.38 -9.71 14.81
N HIS A 325 -0.62 -10.78 14.92
CA HIS A 325 -0.88 -12.09 14.32
C HIS A 325 -2.18 -12.71 14.84
N GLU A 326 -2.48 -12.55 16.14
CA GLU A 326 -3.70 -13.09 16.76
C GLU A 326 -5.00 -12.53 16.16
N ASN A 327 -4.91 -11.37 15.52
CA ASN A 327 -6.01 -10.70 14.85
C ASN A 327 -6.03 -10.97 13.34
N ALA A 328 -5.08 -11.75 12.82
CA ALA A 328 -5.04 -12.14 11.42
C ALA A 328 -5.97 -13.35 11.16
N ASP A 329 -6.36 -13.52 9.90
CA ASP A 329 -7.32 -14.55 9.50
C ASP A 329 -6.96 -15.15 8.14
N ILE A 330 -7.49 -16.36 7.89
CA ILE A 330 -7.48 -17.00 6.58
C ILE A 330 -8.90 -16.94 6.04
N ILE A 331 -9.08 -16.30 4.89
CA ILE A 331 -10.39 -16.11 4.29
C ILE A 331 -10.53 -16.98 3.04
N TYR A 332 -11.72 -17.54 2.85
CA TYR A 332 -12.12 -18.15 1.61
C TYR A 332 -12.96 -17.18 0.78
N ASN A 333 -12.45 -16.70 -0.35
CA ASN A 333 -13.16 -15.84 -1.30
C ASN A 333 -13.39 -16.53 -2.66
N GLY A 334 -13.27 -17.86 -2.70
CA GLY A 334 -13.16 -18.69 -3.90
C GLY A 334 -11.76 -19.30 -4.06
N TRP A 335 -10.76 -18.71 -3.40
CA TRP A 335 -9.49 -19.34 -3.04
C TRP A 335 -9.19 -19.06 -1.57
N TRP A 336 -8.32 -19.86 -0.94
CA TRP A 336 -7.84 -19.57 0.41
C TRP A 336 -6.76 -18.50 0.34
N CYS A 337 -7.02 -17.36 0.95
CA CYS A 337 -6.03 -16.30 1.10
C CYS A 337 -5.81 -15.96 2.58
N GLU A 338 -4.63 -15.48 2.90
CA GLU A 338 -4.27 -15.01 4.25
C GLU A 338 -4.23 -13.48 4.31
N THR A 339 -4.71 -12.91 5.41
CA THR A 339 -4.58 -11.46 5.62
C THR A 339 -3.14 -11.07 5.89
N ILE A 340 -2.79 -9.80 5.62
CA ILE A 340 -1.41 -9.28 5.66
C ILE A 340 -0.63 -9.68 6.92
N LEU A 341 -1.26 -9.70 8.10
CA LEU A 341 -0.60 -10.02 9.38
C LEU A 341 -0.65 -11.50 9.76
N TYR A 342 -0.93 -12.41 8.84
CA TYR A 342 -0.92 -13.84 9.17
C TYR A 342 0.52 -14.31 9.37
N TRP A 343 0.79 -15.01 10.47
CA TRP A 343 2.15 -15.27 10.99
C TRP A 343 3.00 -16.23 10.12
N GLN A 344 2.36 -17.05 9.30
CA GLN A 344 3.01 -18.06 8.47
C GLN A 344 2.55 -17.97 7.02
N HIS A 345 3.47 -17.69 6.12
CA HIS A 345 3.17 -17.79 4.70
C HIS A 345 3.25 -19.25 4.23
N VAL A 346 2.17 -19.74 3.64
CA VAL A 346 2.09 -21.09 3.08
C VAL A 346 1.97 -21.00 1.56
N PRO A 347 2.84 -21.65 0.76
CA PRO A 347 2.87 -21.54 -0.72
C PRO A 347 1.55 -21.83 -1.45
N PHE A 348 0.63 -22.54 -0.79
CA PHE A 348 -0.69 -22.89 -1.35
C PHE A 348 -1.77 -21.85 -1.10
N ARG A 349 -1.49 -20.77 -0.36
CA ARG A 349 -2.42 -19.66 -0.10
C ARG A 349 -1.94 -18.41 -0.82
N SER A 350 -2.87 -17.58 -1.26
CA SER A 350 -2.53 -16.25 -1.76
C SER A 350 -2.54 -15.23 -0.62
N SER A 351 -1.91 -14.07 -0.79
CA SER A 351 -2.20 -12.91 0.07
C SER A 351 -3.58 -12.35 -0.27
N CYS A 352 -4.34 -11.94 0.75
CA CYS A 352 -5.61 -11.22 0.58
C CYS A 352 -5.40 -9.70 0.36
N HIS A 353 -4.15 -9.21 0.44
CA HIS A 353 -3.76 -7.78 0.37
C HIS A 353 -4.60 -6.86 1.24
N ARG A 354 -5.04 -7.36 2.39
CA ARG A 354 -5.86 -6.63 3.36
C ARG A 354 -5.54 -7.00 4.80
N TYR A 355 -5.71 -6.01 5.68
CA TYR A 355 -5.84 -6.27 7.11
C TYR A 355 -7.26 -6.77 7.45
N THR A 356 -7.37 -7.59 8.50
CA THR A 356 -8.66 -7.90 9.13
C THR A 356 -9.26 -6.65 9.77
N ASP A 357 -10.57 -6.66 10.04
CA ASP A 357 -11.19 -5.51 10.69
C ASP A 357 -10.69 -5.29 12.12
N ALA A 358 -10.32 -6.36 12.83
CA ALA A 358 -9.67 -6.28 14.14
C ALA A 358 -8.31 -5.58 14.07
N ASN A 359 -7.46 -5.93 13.10
CA ASN A 359 -6.19 -5.23 12.92
C ASN A 359 -6.37 -3.78 12.46
N LYS A 360 -7.37 -3.48 11.62
CA LYS A 360 -7.71 -2.08 11.28
C LYS A 360 -8.09 -1.27 12.52
N ASP A 361 -8.84 -1.86 13.44
CA ASP A 361 -9.21 -1.20 14.70
C ASP A 361 -8.01 -0.98 15.61
N THR A 362 -7.09 -1.96 15.70
CA THR A 362 -5.84 -1.82 16.45
C THR A 362 -4.95 -0.71 15.88
N ILE A 363 -4.76 -0.67 14.55
CA ILE A 363 -3.99 0.40 13.87
C ILE A 363 -4.66 1.77 14.07
N THR A 364 -5.99 1.82 13.96
CA THR A 364 -6.76 3.06 14.23
C THR A 364 -6.51 3.56 15.65
N ASN A 365 -6.56 2.68 16.64
CA ASN A 365 -6.33 3.05 18.04
C ASN A 365 -4.89 3.48 18.30
N TYR A 366 -3.91 2.87 17.62
CA TYR A 366 -2.51 3.28 17.74
C TYR A 366 -2.26 4.69 17.19
N LEU A 367 -2.91 5.04 16.07
CA LEU A 367 -2.73 6.33 15.39
C LEU A 367 -3.51 7.50 16.01
N ARG A 368 -4.52 7.23 16.82
CA ARG A 368 -5.16 8.21 17.71
C ARG A 368 -4.20 8.64 18.81
#